data_AF-A0A8B7JG25-F1
#
_entry.id   AF-A0A8B7JG25-F1
#
_cell.length_a   1.000
_cell.length_b   1.000
_cell.length_c   1.000
_cell.angle_alpha   90.00
_cell.angle_beta   90.00
_cell.angle_gamma   90.00
#
_symmetry.space_group_name_H-M   'P 1'
#
loop_
_entity.id
_entity.type
_entity.pdbx_description
1 polymer ?
#
loop_
_entity_poly.entity_id
_entity_poly.type
_entity_poly.pdbx_seq_one_letter_code
_entity_poly.pdbx_strand_id
1 'polypeptide(L)'
;MYKDDWNKVSEHVGSRTQDECILHFLRLPIEDPYLENSDASLGPLAYQPVPFSQSGNPVMSTVAFLASVVDPRVASAAAKAALEEFSRVREEVPLELVEAHVKKVQEAARASGKVDPTYGLESSCIAGTGPDEPEKI
;
A
#
# COMPACT_ATOMS: atom_id res chain seq x y z
N MET A 1 -38.81 7.78 32.98
CA MET A 1 -40.13 7.82 33.64
C MET A 1 -41.26 7.21 32.77
N TYR A 2 -41.23 7.28 31.43
CA TYR A 2 -42.25 6.64 30.57
C TYR A 2 -41.72 5.75 29.41
N LYS A 3 -40.41 5.42 29.38
CA LYS A 3 -39.75 4.57 28.35
C LYS A 3 -40.24 4.89 26.92
N ASP A 4 -41.01 3.98 26.32
CA ASP A 4 -41.46 4.02 24.92
C ASP A 4 -42.93 4.48 24.78
N ASP A 5 -43.57 4.88 25.89
CA ASP A 5 -44.97 5.26 25.95
C ASP A 5 -45.15 6.73 25.52
N TRP A 6 -44.98 6.97 24.22
CA TRP A 6 -44.89 8.33 23.64
C TRP A 6 -46.15 9.19 23.82
N ASN A 7 -47.31 8.58 24.06
CA ASN A 7 -48.53 9.29 24.43
C ASN A 7 -48.35 10.04 25.76
N LYS A 8 -47.81 9.35 26.78
CA LYS A 8 -47.52 9.96 28.10
C LYS A 8 -46.36 10.95 28.02
N VAL A 9 -45.41 10.74 27.10
CA VAL A 9 -44.32 11.69 26.83
C VAL A 9 -44.86 12.99 26.25
N SER A 10 -45.75 12.93 25.25
CA SER A 10 -46.40 14.11 24.68
C SER A 10 -47.27 14.84 25.71
N GLU A 11 -48.02 14.11 26.55
CA GLU A 11 -48.78 14.69 27.66
C GLU A 11 -47.89 15.39 28.69
N HIS A 12 -46.71 14.82 28.98
CA HIS A 12 -45.74 15.43 29.90
C HIS A 12 -45.07 16.69 29.30
N VAL A 13 -44.77 16.67 28.01
CA VAL A 13 -44.17 17.81 27.28
C VAL A 13 -45.20 18.93 27.05
N GLY A 14 -46.49 18.58 26.91
CA GLY A 14 -47.66 19.47 26.89
C GLY A 14 -47.76 20.44 25.70
N SER A 15 -46.69 20.60 24.94
CA SER A 15 -46.54 21.61 23.88
C SER A 15 -46.31 21.02 22.48
N ARG A 16 -46.10 19.71 22.40
CA ARG A 16 -45.68 19.00 21.18
C ARG A 16 -46.47 17.71 21.00
N THR A 17 -46.73 17.34 19.76
CA THR A 17 -47.40 16.08 19.44
C THR A 17 -46.45 14.89 19.65
N GLN A 18 -47.00 13.68 19.66
CA GLN A 18 -46.23 12.43 19.75
C GLN A 18 -45.12 12.38 18.69
N ASP A 19 -45.47 12.64 17.44
CA ASP A 19 -44.54 12.60 16.29
C ASP A 19 -43.42 13.62 16.41
N GLU A 20 -43.73 14.84 16.89
CA GLU A 20 -42.72 15.87 17.14
C GLU A 20 -41.75 15.45 18.25
N CYS A 21 -42.24 14.81 19.31
CA CYS A 21 -41.40 14.29 20.40
C CYS A 21 -40.48 13.16 19.91
N ILE A 22 -41.00 12.25 19.08
CA ILE A 22 -40.22 11.14 18.49
C ILE A 22 -39.15 11.68 17.54
N LEU A 23 -39.52 12.58 16.62
CA LEU A 23 -38.58 13.16 15.66
C LEU A 23 -37.49 13.97 16.35
N HIS A 24 -37.82 14.68 17.43
CA HIS A 24 -36.83 15.40 18.21
C HIS A 24 -35.88 14.42 18.90
N PHE A 25 -36.40 13.38 19.54
CA PHE A 25 -35.59 12.35 20.21
C PHE A 25 -34.62 11.65 19.25
N LEU A 26 -35.06 11.26 18.05
CA LEU A 26 -34.22 10.64 17.03
C LEU A 26 -33.10 11.56 16.51
N ARG A 27 -33.27 12.87 16.62
CA ARG A 27 -32.30 13.88 16.17
C ARG A 27 -31.46 14.43 17.31
N LEU A 28 -31.64 13.96 18.55
CA LEU A 28 -30.79 14.39 19.65
C LEU A 28 -29.37 13.86 19.40
N PRO A 29 -28.36 14.75 19.32
CA PRO A 29 -26.98 14.35 19.11
C PRO A 29 -26.38 13.81 20.41
N ILE A 30 -26.86 12.64 20.85
CA ILE A 30 -26.39 11.97 22.07
C ILE A 30 -25.03 11.29 21.87
N GLU A 31 -24.76 10.85 20.64
CA GLU A 31 -23.57 10.09 20.26
C GLU A 31 -22.62 10.90 19.38
N ASP A 32 -23.12 11.88 18.62
CA ASP A 32 -22.32 12.70 17.68
C ASP A 32 -21.05 13.31 18.32
N PRO A 33 -21.07 13.88 19.55
CA PRO A 33 -19.85 14.39 20.19
C PRO A 33 -18.76 13.34 20.44
N TYR A 34 -19.13 12.05 20.45
CA TYR A 34 -18.21 10.92 20.59
C TYR A 34 -17.77 10.35 19.24
N LEU A 35 -18.50 10.64 18.16
CA LEU A 35 -18.25 10.14 16.80
C LEU A 35 -17.47 11.13 15.91
N GLU A 36 -17.53 12.43 16.15
CA GLU A 36 -16.86 13.44 15.29
C GLU A 36 -15.33 13.30 15.21
N ASN A 37 -14.69 12.65 16.20
CA ASN A 37 -13.26 12.30 16.14
C ASN A 37 -12.96 11.04 15.31
N SER A 38 -13.99 10.35 14.83
CA SER A 38 -13.92 8.99 14.31
C SER A 38 -14.16 8.92 12.79
N ASP A 39 -14.92 9.82 12.17
CA ASP A 39 -15.33 9.65 10.76
C ASP A 39 -14.18 9.62 9.73
N ALA A 40 -13.09 10.34 9.99
CA ALA A 40 -11.86 10.25 9.19
C ALA A 40 -10.85 9.21 9.74
N SER A 41 -11.05 8.72 10.96
CA SER A 41 -10.09 7.88 11.71
C SER A 41 -10.52 6.41 11.86
N LEU A 42 -11.76 6.04 11.54
CA LEU A 42 -12.27 4.69 11.75
C LEU A 42 -11.70 3.67 10.77
N GLY A 43 -11.15 4.13 9.65
CA GLY A 43 -10.48 3.28 8.66
C GLY A 43 -11.35 2.06 8.29
N PRO A 44 -10.82 0.83 8.34
CA PRO A 44 -11.56 -0.39 8.01
C PRO A 44 -12.83 -0.65 8.86
N LEU A 45 -12.99 0.03 10.00
CA LEU A 45 -14.13 -0.16 10.90
C LEU A 45 -15.37 0.65 10.49
N ALA A 46 -15.22 1.63 9.59
CA ALA A 46 -16.33 2.42 9.06
C ALA A 46 -17.31 1.57 8.22
N TYR A 47 -16.88 0.39 7.78
CA TYR A 47 -17.68 -0.52 6.95
C TYR A 47 -18.10 -1.76 7.76
N GLN A 48 -19.40 -1.91 7.97
CA GLN A 48 -20.01 -3.12 8.52
C GLN A 48 -20.78 -3.86 7.41
N PRO A 49 -20.61 -5.19 7.25
CA PRO A 49 -19.72 -6.09 8.00
C PRO A 49 -18.24 -5.88 7.62
N VAL A 50 -17.33 -5.99 8.60
CA VAL A 50 -15.89 -5.82 8.35
C VAL A 50 -15.42 -6.84 7.29
N PRO A 51 -14.86 -6.40 6.15
CA PRO A 51 -14.63 -7.27 4.99
C PRO A 51 -13.55 -8.34 5.22
N PHE A 52 -12.73 -8.22 6.27
CA PHE A 52 -11.66 -9.15 6.59
C PHE A 52 -11.64 -9.48 8.08
N SER A 53 -11.80 -10.76 8.42
CA SER A 53 -11.58 -11.27 9.78
C SER A 53 -10.12 -11.68 9.98
N GLN A 54 -9.59 -11.47 11.19
CA GLN A 54 -8.22 -11.83 11.59
C GLN A 54 -7.93 -13.33 11.36
N SER A 55 -8.93 -14.21 11.47
CA SER A 55 -8.76 -15.66 11.30
C SER A 55 -8.71 -16.11 9.84
N GLY A 56 -9.29 -15.34 8.92
CA GLY A 56 -9.39 -15.70 7.51
C GLY A 56 -8.34 -15.04 6.62
N ASN A 57 -7.88 -13.83 6.96
CA ASN A 57 -6.88 -13.09 6.18
C ASN A 57 -6.05 -12.13 7.06
N PRO A 58 -5.03 -12.65 7.77
CA PRO A 58 -4.21 -11.83 8.69
C PRO A 58 -3.34 -10.79 7.97
N VAL A 59 -2.94 -11.07 6.73
CA VAL A 59 -2.14 -10.14 5.93
C VAL A 59 -3.00 -8.96 5.47
N MET A 60 -4.17 -9.24 4.88
CA MET A 60 -5.04 -8.17 4.36
C MET A 60 -5.63 -7.30 5.48
N SER A 61 -6.01 -7.89 6.61
CA SER A 61 -6.51 -7.14 7.78
C SER A 61 -5.46 -6.16 8.30
N THR A 62 -4.20 -6.58 8.38
CA THR A 62 -3.09 -5.71 8.78
C THR A 62 -2.81 -4.63 7.73
N VAL A 63 -2.79 -4.99 6.44
CA VAL A 63 -2.54 -4.04 5.34
C VAL A 63 -3.64 -2.96 5.29
N ALA A 64 -4.91 -3.34 5.43
CA ALA A 64 -6.03 -2.39 5.44
C ALA A 64 -5.92 -1.38 6.60
N PHE A 65 -5.51 -1.83 7.79
CA PHE A 65 -5.29 -0.95 8.93
C PHE A 65 -4.09 -0.01 8.72
N LEU A 66 -2.96 -0.53 8.25
CA LEU A 66 -1.79 0.30 7.98
C LEU A 66 -2.08 1.35 6.89
N ALA A 67 -2.85 0.98 5.87
CA ALA A 67 -3.25 1.88 4.79
C ALA A 67 -4.14 3.03 5.27
N SER A 68 -4.96 2.84 6.32
CA SER A 68 -5.79 3.93 6.87
C SER A 68 -5.03 4.89 7.78
N VAL A 69 -3.84 4.51 8.26
CA VAL A 69 -3.04 5.33 9.18
C VAL A 69 -2.06 6.25 8.43
N VAL A 70 -1.67 5.88 7.21
CA VAL A 70 -0.70 6.65 6.42
C VAL A 70 -1.40 7.69 5.54
N ASP A 71 -0.81 8.89 5.45
CA ASP A 71 -1.27 9.90 4.50
C ASP A 71 -1.03 9.42 3.05
N PRO A 72 -2.01 9.59 2.14
CA PRO A 72 -1.86 9.15 0.75
C PRO A 72 -0.64 9.71 0.01
N ARG A 73 -0.18 10.92 0.36
CA ARG A 73 0.99 11.54 -0.27
C ARG A 73 2.28 10.85 0.18
N VAL A 74 2.37 10.50 1.46
CA VAL A 74 3.51 9.74 2.01
C VAL A 74 3.55 8.34 1.40
N ALA A 75 2.41 7.65 1.36
CA ALA A 75 2.31 6.33 0.75
C ALA A 75 2.69 6.35 -0.74
N SER A 76 2.24 7.37 -1.49
CA SER A 76 2.58 7.54 -2.91
C SER A 76 4.08 7.80 -3.13
N ALA A 77 4.68 8.69 -2.34
CA ALA A 77 6.11 8.98 -2.44
C ALA A 77 6.97 7.75 -2.10
N ALA A 78 6.60 7.01 -1.05
CA ALA A 78 7.28 5.77 -0.67
C ALA A 78 7.14 4.69 -1.75
N ALA A 79 5.94 4.50 -2.31
CA ALA A 79 5.70 3.54 -3.38
C ALA A 79 6.51 3.88 -4.64
N LYS A 80 6.58 5.17 -5.02
CA LYS A 80 7.37 5.62 -6.16
C LYS A 80 8.86 5.35 -5.98
N ALA A 81 9.43 5.73 -4.84
CA ALA A 81 10.84 5.48 -4.54
C ALA A 81 11.18 3.98 -4.54
N ALA A 82 10.30 3.15 -3.97
CA ALA A 82 10.46 1.70 -3.98
C ALA A 82 10.43 1.10 -5.40
N LEU A 83 9.54 1.59 -6.27
CA LEU A 83 9.45 1.12 -7.65
C LEU A 83 10.64 1.56 -8.51
N GLU A 84 11.16 2.76 -8.29
CA GLU A 84 12.37 3.27 -8.96
C GLU A 84 13.59 2.42 -8.59
N GLU A 85 13.77 2.14 -7.29
CA GLU A 85 14.86 1.28 -6.80
C GLU A 85 14.72 -0.16 -7.31
N PHE A 86 13.51 -0.73 -7.27
CA PHE A 86 13.25 -2.07 -7.78
C PHE A 86 13.56 -2.21 -9.27
N SER A 87 13.30 -1.15 -10.05
CA SER A 87 13.61 -1.12 -11.47
C SER A 87 15.12 -1.12 -11.71
N ARG A 88 15.89 -0.36 -10.91
CA ARG A 88 17.37 -0.35 -11.00
C ARG A 88 17.97 -1.71 -10.65
N VAL A 89 17.53 -2.33 -9.56
CA VAL A 89 18.02 -3.66 -9.15
C VAL A 89 17.75 -4.73 -10.21
N ARG A 90 16.65 -4.61 -10.97
CA ARG A 90 16.32 -5.54 -12.06
C ARG A 90 17.23 -5.37 -13.29
N GLU A 91 17.73 -4.15 -13.52
CA GLU A 91 18.66 -3.85 -14.62
C GLU A 91 20.12 -4.14 -14.26
N GLU A 92 20.44 -4.24 -12.97
CA GLU A 92 21.76 -4.63 -12.49
C GLU A 92 22.05 -6.11 -12.81
N VAL A 93 23.24 -6.36 -13.37
CA VAL A 93 23.73 -7.72 -13.61
C VAL A 93 23.98 -8.39 -12.26
N PRO A 94 23.46 -9.61 -12.01
CA PRO A 94 23.69 -10.32 -10.76
C PRO A 94 25.18 -10.40 -10.42
N LEU A 95 25.53 -10.17 -9.15
CA LEU A 95 26.92 -10.17 -8.67
C LEU A 95 27.67 -11.46 -9.04
N GLU A 96 26.99 -12.60 -9.03
CA GLU A 96 27.55 -13.90 -9.44
C GLU A 96 28.07 -13.90 -10.88
N LEU A 97 27.37 -13.20 -11.79
CA LEU A 97 27.77 -13.08 -13.19
C LEU A 97 29.01 -12.19 -13.33
N VAL A 98 29.08 -11.11 -12.55
CA VAL A 98 30.22 -10.20 -12.51
C VAL A 98 31.47 -10.94 -12.00
N GLU A 99 31.34 -11.70 -10.92
CA GLU A 99 32.43 -12.52 -10.37
C GLU A 99 32.91 -13.59 -11.35
N ALA A 100 31.97 -14.29 -12.00
CA ALA A 100 32.30 -15.26 -13.05
C ALA A 100 33.04 -14.62 -14.22
N HIS A 101 32.64 -13.41 -14.64
CA HIS A 101 33.32 -12.66 -15.69
C HIS A 101 34.74 -12.24 -15.28
N VAL A 102 34.90 -11.64 -14.10
CA VAL A 102 36.21 -11.23 -13.57
C VAL A 102 37.18 -12.41 -13.51
N LYS A 103 36.71 -13.58 -13.06
CA LYS A 103 37.53 -14.80 -13.01
C LYS A 103 37.97 -15.25 -14.42
N LYS A 104 37.06 -15.26 -15.39
CA LYS A 104 37.38 -15.62 -16.79
C LYS A 104 38.40 -14.66 -17.41
N VAL A 105 38.24 -13.36 -17.20
CA VAL A 105 39.17 -12.33 -17.68
C VAL A 105 40.55 -12.49 -17.03
N GLN A 106 40.61 -12.78 -15.72
CA GLN A 106 41.87 -13.02 -15.02
C GLN A 106 42.58 -14.28 -15.51
N GLU A 107 41.85 -15.36 -15.76
CA GLU A 107 42.40 -16.60 -16.34
C GLU A 107 42.94 -16.36 -17.75
N ALA A 108 42.20 -15.64 -18.59
CA ALA A 108 42.63 -15.25 -19.93
C ALA A 108 43.87 -14.34 -19.90
N ALA A 109 43.95 -13.42 -18.94
CA ALA A 109 45.11 -12.56 -18.75
C ALA A 109 46.37 -13.33 -18.31
N ARG A 110 46.22 -14.35 -17.47
CA ARG A 110 47.33 -15.24 -17.08
C ARG A 110 47.86 -16.05 -18.26
N ALA A 111 46.98 -16.48 -19.16
CA ALA A 111 47.37 -17.27 -20.34
C ALA A 111 47.97 -16.41 -21.47
N SER A 112 47.42 -15.22 -21.72
CA SER A 112 47.81 -14.35 -22.85
C SER A 112 48.78 -13.22 -22.49
N GLY A 113 49.00 -12.96 -21.20
CA GLY A 113 49.83 -11.87 -20.69
C GLY A 113 49.22 -10.47 -20.86
N LYS A 114 48.01 -10.35 -21.42
CA LYS A 114 47.28 -9.09 -21.61
C LYS A 114 45.90 -9.16 -20.96
N VAL A 115 45.51 -8.12 -20.24
CA VAL A 115 44.16 -8.01 -19.68
C VAL A 115 43.25 -7.43 -20.75
N ASP A 116 42.27 -8.22 -21.18
CA ASP A 116 41.18 -7.76 -22.04
C ASP A 116 39.87 -7.76 -21.24
N PRO A 117 39.35 -6.57 -20.86
CA PRO A 117 38.10 -6.44 -20.09
C PRO A 117 36.85 -6.97 -20.81
N THR A 118 36.91 -7.08 -22.15
CA THR A 118 35.79 -7.51 -22.99
C THR A 118 35.80 -9.01 -23.29
N TYR A 119 36.81 -9.72 -22.80
CA TYR A 119 37.00 -11.13 -23.11
C TYR A 119 35.81 -12.00 -22.69
N GLY A 120 35.12 -12.59 -23.67
CA GLY A 120 34.01 -13.52 -23.45
C GLY A 120 32.68 -12.83 -23.12
N LEU A 121 32.62 -11.50 -23.17
CA LEU A 121 31.38 -10.73 -22.96
C LEU A 121 30.37 -10.99 -24.10
N GLU A 122 30.85 -11.22 -25.33
CA GLU A 122 30.01 -11.59 -26.48
C GLU A 122 29.29 -12.95 -26.29
N SER A 123 29.85 -13.83 -25.46
CA SER A 123 29.28 -15.16 -25.17
C SER A 123 28.38 -15.20 -23.93
N SER A 124 28.30 -14.08 -23.19
CA SER A 124 27.63 -14.01 -21.90
C SER A 124 26.10 -13.83 -21.98
N CYS A 125 25.56 -13.60 -23.18
CA CYS A 125 24.13 -13.34 -23.44
C CYS A 125 23.55 -12.18 -22.61
N ILE A 126 24.39 -11.27 -22.09
CA ILE A 126 23.96 -10.07 -21.38
C ILE A 126 23.42 -9.05 -22.41
N ALA A 127 22.26 -8.45 -22.13
CA ALA A 127 21.67 -7.46 -23.02
C ALA A 127 22.63 -6.26 -23.22
N GLY A 128 22.95 -5.94 -24.47
CA GLY A 128 23.86 -4.83 -24.83
C GLY A 128 25.34 -5.20 -24.97
N THR A 129 25.74 -6.48 -24.85
CA THR A 129 27.14 -6.92 -25.02
C THR A 129 27.43 -7.60 -26.37
N GLY A 130 26.46 -7.61 -27.30
CA GLY A 130 26.64 -8.06 -28.68
C GLY A 130 27.18 -6.95 -29.59
N PRO A 131 27.68 -7.29 -30.80
CA PRO A 131 28.08 -6.28 -31.78
C PRO A 131 26.89 -5.39 -32.16
N ASP A 132 27.07 -4.07 -32.11
CA ASP A 132 26.03 -3.10 -32.49
C ASP A 132 25.50 -3.40 -33.90
N GLU A 133 24.21 -3.73 -34.03
CA GLU A 133 23.56 -3.71 -35.33
C GLU A 133 23.50 -2.24 -35.81
N PRO A 134 23.94 -1.94 -37.04
CA PRO A 134 23.91 -0.57 -37.54
C PRO A 134 22.47 -0.08 -37.61
N GLU A 135 22.17 1.03 -36.92
CA GLU A 135 20.90 1.75 -37.01
C GLU A 135 20.55 1.95 -38.49
N LYS A 136 19.49 1.27 -38.96
CA LYS A 136 18.89 1.55 -40.25
C LYS A 136 18.19 2.90 -40.15
N ILE A 137 18.84 3.92 -40.73
CA ILE A 137 18.25 5.19 -41.15
C ILE A 137 17.14 4.92 -42.17
#